data_AF-A0A1Q3GNU3-F1
#
_entry.id   AF-A0A1Q3GNU3-F1
#
_cell.length_a   1.000
_cell.length_b   1.000
_cell.length_c   1.000
_cell.angle_alpha   90.00
_cell.angle_beta   90.00
_cell.angle_gamma   90.00
#
_symmetry.space_group_name_H-M   'P 1'
#
loop_
_entity.id
_entity.type
_entity.pdbx_description
1 polymer ?
#
loop_
_entity_poly.entity_id
_entity_poly.type
_entity_poly.pdbx_seq_one_letter_code
_entity_poly.pdbx_strand_id
1 'polypeptide(L)'
;MTRKYTADFSDEQSGKKTTIEYENSSVNEGNNQRLLELVSSPWQLIKEGGKLGVKGIKRFFGLLFLFGTINGLLLLVAVVKLLLNEINRNNLIGLGLVALVGVVALYYTAYRAYQYVLLDTIRVIYENLAPFFQKVCSIIVDKTEKLFTSKNSLNNSTLAKTIDFSKLVYEQFQKTPKFIRGGIVMVLEKIPFTGMLMEFKDDISEGRKEDASQKLFQKMDDFIQNTIFGSNNTQWVWWLLPLNIVVTLVLIIAMIK
;
A
#
# COMPACT_ATOMS: atom_id res chain seq x y z
N MET A 1 -10.54 9.55 24.72
CA MET A 1 -9.43 10.26 25.40
C MET A 1 -8.32 10.44 24.37
N THR A 2 -8.15 11.66 23.87
CA THR A 2 -7.00 12.02 23.04
C THR A 2 -5.81 12.11 23.97
N ARG A 3 -4.75 11.34 23.71
CA ARG A 3 -3.53 11.42 24.50
C ARG A 3 -2.55 12.28 23.73
N LYS A 4 -2.11 13.37 24.36
CA LYS A 4 -0.93 14.10 23.90
C LYS A 4 0.28 13.24 24.23
N TYR A 5 0.98 12.79 23.21
CA TYR A 5 2.22 12.07 23.40
C TYR A 5 3.37 13.05 23.26
N THR A 6 4.12 13.18 24.36
CA THR A 6 5.41 13.87 24.41
C THR A 6 6.46 12.79 24.15
N ALA A 7 6.91 12.66 22.91
CA ALA A 7 7.97 11.73 22.60
C ALA A 7 9.31 12.44 22.79
N ASP A 8 9.97 12.14 23.92
CA ASP A 8 11.33 12.59 24.21
C ASP A 8 12.31 11.70 23.44
N PHE A 9 12.91 12.25 22.40
CA PHE A 9 13.94 11.55 21.64
C PHE A 9 15.31 12.07 22.04
N SER A 10 16.12 11.20 22.65
CA SER A 10 17.53 11.48 22.93
C SER A 10 18.35 11.16 21.69
N ASP A 11 18.93 12.20 21.07
CA ASP A 11 20.00 12.02 20.11
C ASP A 11 21.33 11.86 20.88
N GLU A 12 21.87 10.64 20.93
CA GLU A 12 23.14 10.34 21.60
C GLU A 12 24.32 11.13 21.02
N GLN A 13 24.20 11.73 19.82
CA GLN A 13 25.26 12.54 19.22
C GLN A 13 25.06 14.06 19.29
N SER A 14 23.84 14.56 19.57
CA SER A 14 23.56 16.00 19.61
C SER A 14 23.18 16.52 21.00
N GLY A 15 22.82 15.67 21.96
CA GLY A 15 22.39 16.09 23.30
C GLY A 15 21.10 16.93 23.33
N LYS A 16 20.43 17.14 22.18
CA LYS A 16 19.18 17.88 22.08
C LYS A 16 18.00 16.93 22.16
N LYS A 17 17.12 17.15 23.14
CA LYS A 17 15.77 16.56 23.18
C LYS A 17 14.86 17.34 22.24
N THR A 18 14.36 16.68 21.21
CA THR A 18 13.30 17.24 20.37
C THR A 18 11.98 16.66 20.84
N THR A 19 11.08 17.52 21.30
CA THR A 19 9.74 17.15 21.76
C THR A 19 8.74 17.43 20.63
N ILE A 20 8.15 16.39 20.07
CA ILE A 20 7.10 16.52 19.06
C ILE A 20 5.77 16.18 19.73
N GLU A 21 4.86 17.15 19.83
CA GLU A 21 3.48 16.90 20.23
C GLU A 21 2.68 16.43 19.01
N TYR A 22 2.08 15.25 19.10
CA TYR A 22 1.03 14.84 18.16
C TYR A 22 -0.14 14.21 18.90
N GLU A 23 -1.35 14.54 18.44
CA GLU A 23 -2.57 13.91 18.92
C GLU A 23 -2.75 12.58 18.22
N ASN A 24 -2.60 11.48 18.95
CA ASN A 24 -3.12 10.19 18.52
C ASN A 24 -4.11 9.67 19.56
N SER A 25 -5.21 9.07 19.11
CA SER A 25 -6.13 8.42 20.03
C SER A 25 -5.50 7.10 20.48
N SER A 26 -5.56 6.77 21.78
CA SER A 26 -5.05 5.48 22.30
C SER A 26 -5.71 4.26 21.64
N VAL A 27 -6.89 4.47 21.05
CA VAL A 27 -7.63 3.48 20.26
C VAL A 27 -6.93 3.19 18.93
N ASN A 28 -6.36 4.21 18.28
CA ASN A 28 -5.62 4.04 17.03
C ASN A 28 -4.31 3.26 17.24
N GLU A 29 -3.57 3.50 18.32
CA GLU A 29 -2.33 2.76 18.60
C GLU A 29 -2.55 1.25 18.79
N GLY A 30 -3.57 0.85 19.55
CA GLY A 30 -3.93 -0.55 19.73
C GLY A 30 -4.42 -1.20 18.43
N ASN A 31 -5.18 -0.45 17.63
CA ASN A 31 -5.62 -0.91 16.31
C ASN A 31 -4.46 -1.05 15.33
N ASN A 32 -3.46 -0.17 15.39
CA ASN A 32 -2.27 -0.22 14.53
C ASN A 32 -1.37 -1.40 14.86
N GLN A 33 -1.15 -1.70 16.13
CA GLN A 33 -0.40 -2.91 16.53
C GLN A 33 -1.09 -4.18 16.06
N ARG A 34 -2.43 -4.23 16.17
CA ARG A 34 -3.23 -5.33 15.61
C ARG A 34 -3.16 -5.39 14.09
N LEU A 35 -3.25 -4.25 13.39
CA LEU A 35 -3.09 -4.21 11.94
C LEU A 35 -1.70 -4.69 11.51
N LEU A 36 -0.64 -4.31 12.23
CA LEU A 36 0.73 -4.76 11.98
C LEU A 36 0.90 -6.28 12.15
N GLU A 37 0.22 -6.87 13.12
CA GLU A 37 0.16 -8.32 13.31
C GLU A 37 -0.64 -9.00 12.19
N LEU A 38 -1.79 -8.44 11.83
CA LEU A 38 -2.70 -8.95 10.82
C LEU A 38 -2.15 -8.86 9.39
N VAL A 39 -1.26 -7.89 9.08
CA VAL A 39 -0.65 -7.78 7.74
C VAL A 39 0.15 -9.02 7.38
N SER A 40 0.75 -9.68 8.38
CA SER A 40 1.47 -10.94 8.17
C SER A 40 0.54 -12.12 7.82
N SER A 41 -0.76 -11.96 8.05
CA SER A 41 -1.82 -12.96 7.86
C SER A 41 -2.92 -12.45 6.92
N PRO A 42 -2.77 -12.61 5.60
CA PRO A 42 -3.69 -12.13 4.56
C PRO A 42 -5.18 -12.34 4.85
N TRP A 43 -5.53 -13.54 5.31
CA TRP A 43 -6.90 -13.94 5.61
C TRP A 43 -7.45 -13.30 6.88
N GLN A 44 -6.61 -13.15 7.91
CA GLN A 44 -7.02 -12.49 9.15
C GLN A 44 -7.21 -11.00 8.90
N LEU A 45 -6.38 -10.39 8.05
CA LEU A 45 -6.55 -9.00 7.64
C LEU A 45 -7.89 -8.74 6.94
N ILE A 46 -8.30 -9.60 5.99
CA ILE A 46 -9.62 -9.47 5.34
C ILE A 46 -10.77 -9.65 6.36
N LYS A 47 -10.59 -10.55 7.34
CA LYS A 47 -11.60 -10.86 8.37
C LYS A 47 -11.74 -9.74 9.42
N GLU A 48 -10.64 -9.13 9.83
CA GLU A 48 -10.59 -8.22 10.99
C GLU A 48 -10.33 -6.76 10.63
N GLY A 49 -9.69 -6.49 9.48
CA GLY A 49 -9.34 -5.14 9.06
C GLY A 49 -10.55 -4.22 8.86
N GLY A 50 -11.73 -4.78 8.60
CA GLY A 50 -12.97 -4.01 8.44
C GLY A 50 -13.41 -3.37 9.77
N LYS A 51 -13.10 -4.00 10.91
CA LYS A 51 -13.29 -3.44 12.25
C LYS A 51 -12.20 -2.40 12.62
N LEU A 52 -11.07 -2.46 11.92
CA LEU A 52 -9.89 -1.64 12.15
C LEU A 52 -9.80 -0.45 11.17
N GLY A 53 -10.88 -0.13 10.46
CA GLY A 53 -10.99 1.07 9.62
C GLY A 53 -10.47 0.94 8.18
N VAL A 54 -10.04 -0.26 7.75
CA VAL A 54 -9.55 -0.50 6.38
C VAL A 54 -10.72 -0.45 5.40
N LYS A 55 -10.86 0.66 4.67
CA LYS A 55 -11.95 0.87 3.70
C LYS A 55 -11.85 -0.10 2.52
N GLY A 56 -10.65 -0.57 2.19
CA GLY A 56 -10.38 -1.57 1.16
C GLY A 56 -11.18 -2.86 1.33
N ILE A 57 -11.51 -3.26 2.56
CA ILE A 57 -12.24 -4.53 2.81
C ILE A 57 -13.69 -4.45 2.35
N LYS A 58 -14.36 -3.32 2.57
CA LYS A 58 -15.71 -3.12 2.01
C LYS A 58 -15.69 -3.18 0.48
N ARG A 59 -14.64 -2.60 -0.14
CA ARG A 59 -14.45 -2.66 -1.60
C ARG A 59 -14.17 -4.08 -2.08
N PHE A 60 -13.38 -4.87 -1.34
CA PHE A 60 -13.12 -6.28 -1.64
C PHE A 60 -14.41 -7.10 -1.72
N PHE A 61 -15.22 -7.04 -0.66
CA PHE A 61 -16.50 -7.75 -0.65
C PHE A 61 -17.47 -7.23 -1.70
N GLY A 62 -17.51 -5.90 -1.93
CA GLY A 62 -18.34 -5.31 -2.99
C GLY A 62 -17.98 -5.82 -4.39
N LEU A 63 -16.68 -5.92 -4.72
CA LEU A 63 -16.23 -6.43 -6.01
C LEU A 63 -16.48 -7.93 -6.17
N LEU A 64 -16.23 -8.73 -5.13
CA LEU A 64 -16.56 -10.16 -5.16
C LEU A 64 -18.05 -10.40 -5.32
N PHE A 65 -18.88 -9.63 -4.62
CA PHE A 65 -20.34 -9.73 -4.75
C PHE A 65 -20.80 -9.34 -6.16
N LEU A 66 -20.25 -8.26 -6.73
CA LEU A 66 -20.59 -7.81 -8.08
C LEU A 66 -20.23 -8.86 -9.15
N PHE A 67 -18.97 -9.31 -9.17
CA PHE A 67 -18.54 -10.33 -10.14
C PHE A 67 -19.20 -11.68 -9.88
N GLY A 68 -19.40 -12.07 -8.62
CA GLY A 68 -20.07 -13.32 -8.26
C GLY A 68 -21.52 -13.34 -8.72
N THR A 69 -22.26 -12.26 -8.50
CA THR A 69 -23.67 -12.16 -8.90
C THR A 69 -23.82 -12.19 -10.42
N ILE A 70 -23.00 -11.41 -11.15
CA ILE A 70 -23.05 -11.37 -12.62
C ILE A 70 -22.70 -12.73 -13.23
N ASN A 71 -21.60 -13.35 -12.79
CA ASN A 71 -21.21 -14.67 -13.29
C ASN A 71 -22.22 -15.75 -12.90
N GLY A 72 -22.81 -15.68 -11.70
CA GLY A 72 -23.88 -16.58 -11.27
C GLY A 72 -25.13 -16.47 -12.13
N LEU A 73 -25.57 -15.25 -12.46
CA LEU A 73 -26.70 -15.01 -13.37
C LEU A 73 -26.42 -15.55 -14.77
N LEU A 74 -25.24 -15.27 -15.33
CA LEU A 74 -24.86 -15.74 -16.66
C LEU A 74 -24.77 -17.28 -16.72
N LEU A 75 -24.21 -17.90 -15.67
CA LEU A 75 -24.18 -19.35 -15.55
C LEU A 75 -25.60 -19.93 -15.46
N LEU A 76 -26.50 -19.31 -14.69
CA LEU A 76 -27.89 -19.73 -14.60
C LEU A 76 -28.59 -19.64 -15.97
N VAL A 77 -28.38 -18.55 -16.71
CA VAL A 77 -28.89 -18.42 -18.09
C VAL A 77 -28.36 -19.54 -18.97
N ALA A 78 -27.06 -19.87 -18.89
CA ALA A 78 -26.46 -20.97 -19.66
C ALA A 78 -27.08 -22.33 -19.30
N VAL A 79 -27.33 -22.59 -18.01
CA VAL A 79 -27.97 -23.83 -17.53
C VAL A 79 -29.41 -23.93 -17.98
N VAL A 80 -30.22 -22.88 -17.79
CA VAL A 80 -31.62 -22.86 -18.25
C VAL A 80 -31.68 -23.12 -19.76
N LYS A 81 -30.78 -22.49 -20.51
CA LYS A 81 -30.70 -22.66 -21.96
C LYS A 81 -30.28 -24.08 -22.37
N LEU A 82 -29.36 -24.71 -21.63
CA LEU A 82 -29.01 -26.11 -21.84
C LEU A 82 -30.22 -27.04 -21.61
N LEU A 83 -31.04 -26.76 -20.60
CA LEU A 83 -32.22 -27.58 -20.27
C LEU A 83 -33.37 -27.41 -21.27
N LEU A 84 -33.47 -26.27 -21.94
CA LEU A 84 -34.49 -26.00 -22.96
C LEU A 84 -34.12 -26.54 -24.35
N ASN A 85 -32.84 -26.87 -24.58
CA ASN A 85 -32.34 -27.41 -25.84
C ASN A 85 -31.99 -28.90 -25.69
N GLU A 86 -31.77 -29.60 -26.81
CA GLU A 86 -31.24 -30.96 -26.76
C GLU A 86 -29.83 -30.97 -26.15
N ILE A 87 -29.63 -31.85 -25.17
CA ILE A 87 -28.33 -32.01 -24.52
C ILE A 87 -27.40 -32.74 -25.48
N ASN A 88 -26.49 -31.98 -26.09
CA ASN A 88 -25.42 -32.51 -26.93
C ASN A 88 -24.03 -32.21 -26.32
N ARG A 89 -22.99 -32.85 -26.86
CA ARG A 89 -21.60 -32.69 -26.37
C ARG A 89 -21.12 -31.24 -26.44
N ASN A 90 -21.50 -30.50 -27.49
CA ASN A 90 -21.05 -29.12 -27.70
C ASN A 90 -21.65 -28.18 -26.64
N ASN A 91 -22.90 -28.38 -26.28
CA ASN A 91 -23.60 -27.59 -25.27
C ASN A 91 -23.01 -27.84 -23.87
N LEU A 92 -22.63 -29.09 -23.56
CA LEU A 92 -21.92 -29.40 -22.32
C LEU A 92 -20.54 -28.74 -22.25
N ILE A 93 -19.78 -28.75 -23.36
CA ILE A 93 -18.48 -28.07 -23.45
C ILE A 93 -18.68 -26.55 -23.27
N GLY A 94 -19.67 -25.96 -23.93
CA GLY A 94 -19.98 -24.53 -23.82
C GLY A 94 -20.36 -24.13 -22.40
N LEU A 95 -21.16 -24.93 -21.70
CA LEU A 95 -21.48 -24.70 -20.29
C LEU A 95 -20.21 -24.73 -19.41
N GLY A 96 -19.32 -25.70 -19.67
CA GLY A 96 -18.01 -25.78 -19.00
C GLY A 96 -17.15 -24.54 -19.22
N LEU A 97 -17.14 -24.00 -20.45
CA LEU A 97 -16.41 -22.76 -20.77
C LEU A 97 -17.02 -21.54 -20.08
N VAL A 98 -18.35 -21.42 -20.03
CA VAL A 98 -19.04 -20.35 -19.29
C VAL A 98 -18.66 -20.38 -17.80
N ALA A 99 -18.69 -21.58 -17.19
CA ALA A 99 -18.27 -21.75 -15.80
C ALA A 99 -16.79 -21.39 -15.60
N LEU A 100 -15.91 -21.82 -16.51
CA LEU A 100 -14.48 -21.55 -16.44
C LEU A 100 -14.17 -20.05 -16.54
N VAL A 101 -14.79 -19.33 -17.47
CA VAL A 101 -14.64 -17.87 -17.60
C VAL A 101 -15.08 -17.17 -16.31
N GLY A 102 -16.22 -17.58 -15.74
CA GLY A 102 -16.71 -17.03 -14.49
C GLY A 102 -15.74 -17.25 -13.31
N VAL A 103 -15.18 -18.45 -13.18
CA VAL A 103 -14.18 -18.78 -12.14
C VAL A 103 -12.90 -17.96 -12.33
N VAL A 104 -12.39 -17.86 -13.57
CA VAL A 104 -11.18 -17.07 -13.87
C VAL A 104 -11.40 -15.59 -13.55
N ALA A 105 -12.53 -15.02 -13.95
CA ALA A 105 -12.87 -13.63 -13.66
C ALA A 105 -12.99 -13.37 -12.16
N LEU A 106 -13.61 -14.30 -11.42
CA LEU A 106 -13.76 -14.21 -9.96
C LEU A 106 -12.41 -14.31 -9.25
N TYR A 107 -11.56 -15.26 -9.66
CA TYR A 107 -10.20 -15.42 -9.14
C TYR A 107 -9.35 -14.17 -9.36
N TYR A 108 -9.35 -13.64 -10.59
CA TYR A 108 -8.61 -12.43 -10.92
C TYR A 108 -9.11 -11.21 -10.12
N THR A 109 -10.43 -11.09 -9.97
CA THR A 109 -11.06 -10.05 -9.15
C THR A 109 -10.63 -10.16 -7.69
N ALA A 110 -10.65 -11.37 -7.13
CA ALA A 110 -10.22 -11.63 -5.76
C ALA A 110 -8.74 -11.23 -5.56
N TYR A 111 -7.87 -11.61 -6.48
CA TYR A 111 -6.45 -11.27 -6.45
C TYR A 111 -6.21 -9.75 -6.48
N ARG A 112 -6.83 -9.03 -7.42
CA ARG A 112 -6.68 -7.57 -7.55
C ARG A 112 -7.30 -6.82 -6.38
N ALA A 113 -8.47 -7.25 -5.92
CA ALA A 113 -9.12 -6.66 -4.76
C ALA A 113 -8.31 -6.92 -3.47
N TYR A 114 -7.64 -8.06 -3.36
CA TYR A 114 -6.72 -8.34 -2.24
C TYR A 114 -5.52 -7.39 -2.24
N GLN A 115 -4.90 -7.15 -3.41
CA GLN A 115 -3.84 -6.13 -3.53
C GLN A 115 -4.33 -4.75 -3.08
N TYR A 116 -5.58 -4.41 -3.40
CA TYR A 116 -6.19 -3.16 -2.96
C TYR A 116 -6.25 -3.04 -1.44
N VAL A 117 -6.74 -4.09 -0.77
CA VAL A 117 -6.83 -4.18 0.69
C VAL A 117 -5.47 -4.08 1.34
N LEU A 118 -4.46 -4.74 0.76
CA LEU A 118 -3.10 -4.73 1.27
C LEU A 118 -2.49 -3.33 1.16
N LEU A 119 -2.63 -2.65 0.01
CA LEU A 119 -2.14 -1.28 -0.17
C LEU A 119 -2.87 -0.26 0.72
N ASP A 120 -4.18 -0.39 0.89
CA ASP A 120 -4.96 0.48 1.78
C ASP A 120 -4.54 0.28 3.26
N THR A 121 -4.27 -0.96 3.65
CA THR A 121 -3.72 -1.28 4.98
C THR A 121 -2.33 -0.66 5.17
N ILE A 122 -1.44 -0.82 4.18
CA ILE A 122 -0.10 -0.24 4.23
C ILE A 122 -0.19 1.29 4.30
N ARG A 123 -1.14 1.92 3.60
CA ARG A 123 -1.38 3.37 3.70
C ARG A 123 -1.78 3.78 5.12
N VAL A 124 -2.73 3.09 5.74
CA VAL A 124 -3.12 3.36 7.13
C VAL A 124 -1.92 3.19 8.08
N ILE A 125 -1.10 2.15 7.87
CA ILE A 125 0.13 1.95 8.65
C ILE A 125 1.12 3.11 8.39
N TYR A 126 1.29 3.52 7.14
CA TYR A 126 2.18 4.60 6.74
C TYR A 126 1.78 5.95 7.35
N GLU A 127 0.50 6.33 7.33
CA GLU A 127 0.00 7.56 7.96
C GLU A 127 0.35 7.62 9.44
N ASN A 128 0.32 6.46 10.12
CA ASN A 128 0.73 6.35 11.51
C ASN A 128 2.25 6.32 11.72
N LEU A 129 3.02 6.02 10.66
CA LEU A 129 4.49 6.07 10.64
C LEU A 129 5.02 7.45 10.21
N ALA A 130 4.17 8.41 9.86
CA ALA A 130 4.58 9.76 9.44
C ALA A 130 5.61 10.42 10.40
N PRO A 131 5.47 10.34 11.74
CA PRO A 131 6.48 10.90 12.65
C PRO A 131 7.86 10.25 12.52
N PHE A 132 7.91 8.95 12.24
CA PHE A 132 9.16 8.25 11.98
C PHE A 132 9.79 8.73 10.67
N PHE A 133 9.00 8.82 9.61
CA PHE A 133 9.46 9.28 8.30
C PHE A 133 10.00 10.71 8.35
N GLN A 134 9.38 11.59 9.14
CA GLN A 134 9.89 12.93 9.41
C GLN A 134 11.24 12.90 10.15
N LYS A 135 11.41 12.01 11.14
CA LYS A 135 12.68 11.82 11.85
C LYS A 135 13.78 11.26 10.95
N VAL A 136 13.44 10.34 10.05
CA VAL A 136 14.37 9.85 9.02
C VAL A 136 14.84 11.01 8.15
N CYS A 137 13.92 11.88 7.71
CA CYS A 137 14.27 13.09 6.96
C CYS A 137 15.21 14.01 7.75
N SER A 138 14.96 14.20 9.04
CA SER A 138 15.85 14.99 9.92
C SER A 138 17.26 14.40 10.03
N ILE A 139 17.39 13.09 10.29
CA ILE A 139 18.67 12.37 10.34
C ILE A 139 19.41 12.45 9.00
N ILE A 140 18.68 12.36 7.88
CA ILE A 140 19.24 12.51 6.54
C ILE A 140 19.81 13.94 6.37
N VAL A 141 19.04 14.97 6.71
CA VAL A 141 19.48 16.38 6.61
C VAL A 141 20.75 16.62 7.45
N ASP A 142 20.77 16.17 8.71
CA ASP A 142 21.92 16.32 9.61
C ASP A 142 23.18 15.60 9.11
N LYS A 143 23.04 14.40 8.54
CA LYS A 143 24.18 13.67 7.94
C LYS A 143 24.65 14.31 6.63
N THR A 144 23.74 14.92 5.88
CA THR A 144 24.02 15.50 4.57
C THR A 144 24.63 16.90 4.67
N GLU A 145 24.29 17.68 5.69
CA GLU A 145 24.93 18.97 6.01
C GLU A 145 26.46 18.84 6.11
N LYS A 146 26.95 17.82 6.83
CA LYS A 146 28.39 17.51 6.97
C LYS A 146 29.07 17.18 5.63
N LEU A 147 28.29 16.70 4.66
CA LEU A 147 28.76 16.34 3.32
C LEU A 147 28.69 17.54 2.35
N PHE A 148 27.76 18.47 2.52
CA PHE A 148 27.65 19.69 1.72
C PHE A 148 28.64 20.79 2.13
N THR A 149 29.01 20.86 3.42
CA THR A 149 30.04 21.78 3.93
C THR A 149 31.46 21.31 3.59
N SER A 150 31.67 20.01 3.41
CA SER A 150 32.87 19.44 2.80
C SER A 150 32.80 19.60 1.28
N LYS A 151 33.88 19.97 0.60
CA LYS A 151 33.96 20.17 -0.87
C LYS A 151 33.67 18.92 -1.73
N ASN A 152 33.05 17.88 -1.18
CA ASN A 152 32.74 16.64 -1.88
C ASN A 152 31.36 16.73 -2.56
N SER A 153 31.33 16.46 -3.87
CA SER A 153 30.09 16.39 -4.64
C SER A 153 29.20 15.25 -4.12
N LEU A 154 27.97 15.57 -3.77
CA LEU A 154 26.99 14.61 -3.32
C LEU A 154 26.58 13.68 -4.48
N ASN A 155 26.91 12.41 -4.39
CA ASN A 155 26.54 11.38 -5.36
C ASN A 155 25.59 10.35 -4.70
N ASN A 156 24.66 9.78 -5.47
CA ASN A 156 23.66 8.80 -5.03
C ASN A 156 24.30 7.62 -4.27
N SER A 157 25.48 7.19 -4.70
CA SER A 157 26.24 6.11 -4.05
C SER A 157 26.80 6.49 -2.68
N THR A 158 27.04 7.78 -2.42
CA THR A 158 27.62 8.27 -1.17
C THR A 158 26.54 8.40 -0.10
N LEU A 159 25.37 8.97 -0.44
CA LEU A 159 24.20 9.02 0.44
C LEU A 159 23.71 7.63 0.86
N ALA A 160 23.60 6.71 -0.10
CA ALA A 160 23.19 5.33 0.15
C ALA A 160 24.20 4.54 1.03
N LYS A 161 25.49 4.89 0.98
CA LYS A 161 26.52 4.30 1.86
C LYS A 161 26.59 5.00 3.23
N THR A 162 26.20 6.27 3.33
CA THR A 162 26.24 7.05 4.57
C THR A 162 25.03 6.77 5.47
N ILE A 163 23.91 6.32 4.89
CA ILE A 163 22.65 6.09 5.61
C ILE A 163 22.25 4.63 5.48
N ASP A 164 22.56 3.86 6.53
CA ASP A 164 22.07 2.49 6.67
C ASP A 164 20.61 2.52 7.14
N PHE A 165 19.69 2.55 6.16
CA PHE A 165 18.25 2.52 6.42
C PHE A 165 17.81 1.25 7.15
N SER A 166 18.49 0.11 6.92
CA SER A 166 18.21 -1.13 7.62
C SER A 166 18.50 -1.00 9.11
N LYS A 167 19.64 -0.40 9.47
CA LYS A 167 20.01 -0.12 10.86
C LYS A 167 19.07 0.91 11.51
N LEU A 168 18.76 2.00 10.83
CA LEU A 168 17.85 3.04 11.35
C LEU A 168 16.44 2.50 11.61
N VAL A 169 15.89 1.72 10.69
CA VAL A 169 14.59 1.08 10.85
C VAL A 169 14.64 0.04 11.97
N TYR A 170 15.74 -0.73 12.07
CA TYR A 170 15.90 -1.73 13.12
C TYR A 170 15.91 -1.10 14.52
N GLU A 171 16.66 -0.03 14.72
CA GLU A 171 16.78 0.67 16.01
C GLU A 171 15.45 1.27 16.48
N GLN A 172 14.66 1.84 15.57
CA GLN A 172 13.38 2.47 15.92
C GLN A 172 12.20 1.46 16.00
N PHE A 173 12.26 0.34 15.28
CA PHE A 173 11.17 -0.63 15.18
C PHE A 173 11.54 -2.05 15.63
N GLN A 174 12.34 -2.17 16.69
CA GLN A 174 12.76 -3.49 17.21
C GLN A 174 11.57 -4.42 17.50
N LYS A 175 10.45 -3.86 17.99
CA LYS A 175 9.21 -4.58 18.34
C LYS A 175 8.31 -4.88 17.14
N THR A 176 8.63 -4.38 15.96
CA THR A 176 7.83 -4.55 14.74
C THR A 176 8.23 -5.84 14.00
N PRO A 177 7.28 -6.61 13.42
CA PRO A 177 7.59 -7.81 12.65
C PRO A 177 8.62 -7.56 11.54
N LYS A 178 9.49 -8.54 11.27
CA LYS A 178 10.58 -8.43 10.28
C LYS A 178 10.08 -8.06 8.88
N PHE A 179 8.92 -8.59 8.48
CA PHE A 179 8.28 -8.28 7.20
C PHE A 179 7.98 -6.77 7.05
N ILE A 180 7.43 -6.14 8.09
CA ILE A 180 7.09 -4.70 8.05
C ILE A 180 8.37 -3.86 8.05
N ARG A 181 9.36 -4.21 8.88
CA ARG A 181 10.67 -3.55 8.85
C ARG A 181 11.29 -3.62 7.46
N GLY A 182 11.26 -4.79 6.82
CA GLY A 182 11.70 -4.95 5.43
C GLY A 182 10.90 -4.09 4.44
N GLY A 183 9.58 -3.96 4.65
CA GLY A 183 8.73 -3.07 3.86
C GLY A 183 9.10 -1.60 3.99
N ILE A 184 9.36 -1.11 5.21
CA ILE A 184 9.81 0.27 5.46
C ILE A 184 11.17 0.52 4.81
N VAL A 185 12.12 -0.40 4.97
CA VAL A 185 13.44 -0.32 4.30
C VAL A 185 13.28 -0.26 2.79
N MET A 186 12.46 -1.15 2.21
CA MET A 186 12.20 -1.16 0.76
C MET A 186 11.59 0.14 0.25
N VAL A 187 10.69 0.76 1.02
CA VAL A 187 10.13 2.08 0.66
C VAL A 187 11.21 3.16 0.70
N LEU A 188 12.00 3.22 1.79
CA LEU A 188 13.09 4.18 1.95
C LEU A 188 14.16 4.06 0.84
N GLU A 189 14.54 2.84 0.46
CA GLU A 189 15.51 2.60 -0.62
C GLU A 189 15.00 3.01 -2.01
N LYS A 190 13.68 3.01 -2.23
CA LYS A 190 13.08 3.44 -3.49
C LYS A 190 12.94 4.96 -3.63
N ILE A 191 13.03 5.70 -2.53
CA ILE A 191 12.87 7.16 -2.55
C ILE A 191 14.17 7.78 -3.11
N PRO A 192 14.08 8.67 -4.11
CA PRO A 192 15.25 9.34 -4.68
C PRO A 192 15.72 10.50 -3.78
N PHE A 193 16.11 10.19 -2.53
CA PHE A 193 16.51 11.18 -1.53
C PHE A 193 17.60 12.13 -2.03
N THR A 194 18.58 11.63 -2.78
CA THR A 194 19.66 12.49 -3.31
C THR A 194 19.14 13.54 -4.29
N GLY A 195 18.21 13.16 -5.17
CA GLY A 195 17.57 14.12 -6.07
C GLY A 195 16.78 15.17 -5.30
N MET A 196 16.02 14.73 -4.29
CA MET A 196 15.24 15.63 -3.44
C MET A 196 16.13 16.58 -2.60
N LEU A 197 17.25 16.10 -2.07
CA LEU A 197 18.18 16.88 -1.24
C LEU A 197 18.96 17.92 -2.03
N MET A 198 19.27 17.64 -3.31
CA MET A 198 19.96 18.60 -4.18
C MET A 198 19.12 19.87 -4.42
N GLU A 199 17.79 19.77 -4.36
CA GLU A 199 16.89 20.92 -4.50
C GLU A 199 16.87 21.83 -3.28
N PHE A 200 17.29 21.34 -2.12
CA PHE A 200 17.34 22.10 -0.86
C PHE A 200 18.78 22.33 -0.37
N LYS A 201 19.76 22.17 -1.26
CA LYS A 201 21.19 22.31 -0.93
C LYS A 201 21.51 23.65 -0.27
N ASP A 202 20.92 24.73 -0.76
CA ASP A 202 21.17 26.09 -0.25
C ASP A 202 20.54 26.26 1.14
N ASP A 203 19.31 25.77 1.35
CA ASP A 203 18.65 25.74 2.66
C ASP A 203 19.43 24.94 3.72
N ILE A 204 20.00 23.80 3.30
CA ILE A 204 20.81 22.93 4.17
C ILE A 204 22.16 23.59 4.48
N SER A 205 22.77 24.26 3.51
CA SER A 205 24.07 24.93 3.67
C SER A 205 23.99 26.20 4.52
N GLU A 206 22.81 26.84 4.56
CA GLU A 206 22.52 28.02 5.40
C GLU A 206 22.11 27.67 6.84
N GLY A 207 22.10 26.38 7.21
CA GLY A 207 21.81 25.92 8.58
C GLY A 207 20.32 25.89 8.93
N ARG A 208 19.41 26.03 7.96
CA ARG A 208 17.95 25.94 8.16
C ARG A 208 17.47 24.49 8.20
N LYS A 209 17.91 23.76 9.23
CA LYS A 209 17.71 22.29 9.37
C LYS A 209 16.25 21.87 9.47
N GLU A 210 15.47 22.57 10.29
CA GLU A 210 14.07 22.23 10.55
C GLU A 210 13.24 22.40 9.27
N ASP A 211 13.39 23.53 8.59
CA ASP A 211 12.73 23.81 7.30
C ASP A 211 13.13 22.80 6.21
N ALA A 212 14.42 22.48 6.09
CA ALA A 212 14.91 21.51 5.12
C ALA A 212 14.37 20.10 5.41
N SER A 213 14.28 19.70 6.68
CA SER A 213 13.72 18.40 7.07
C SER A 213 12.23 18.30 6.74
N GLN A 214 11.48 19.38 6.94
CA GLN A 214 10.05 19.44 6.68
C GLN A 214 9.75 19.44 5.18
N LYS A 215 10.51 20.20 4.39
CA LYS A 215 10.40 20.18 2.91
C LYS A 215 10.77 18.82 2.33
N LEU A 216 11.81 18.17 2.86
CA LEU A 216 12.18 16.81 2.46
C LEU A 216 11.09 15.79 2.80
N PHE A 217 10.50 15.91 3.99
CA PHE A 217 9.38 15.07 4.40
C PHE A 217 8.16 15.25 3.49
N GLN A 218 7.77 16.49 3.17
CA GLN A 218 6.67 16.76 2.24
C GLN A 218 6.90 16.15 0.86
N LYS A 219 8.11 16.33 0.30
CA LYS A 219 8.45 15.72 -1.00
C LYS A 219 8.42 14.20 -0.99
N MET A 220 8.90 13.60 0.10
CA MET A 220 8.85 12.16 0.27
C MET A 220 7.41 11.68 0.41
N ASP A 221 6.59 12.38 1.19
CA ASP A 221 5.17 12.07 1.37
C ASP A 221 4.42 12.15 0.03
N ASP A 222 4.62 13.22 -0.73
CA ASP A 222 4.06 13.37 -2.08
C ASP A 222 4.51 12.24 -3.01
N PHE A 223 5.78 11.83 -2.96
CA PHE A 223 6.28 10.73 -3.77
C PHE A 223 5.62 9.40 -3.38
N ILE A 224 5.50 9.10 -2.10
CA ILE A 224 4.86 7.87 -1.60
C ILE A 224 3.36 7.87 -1.96
N GLN A 225 2.66 8.97 -1.68
CA GLN A 225 1.22 9.10 -1.95
C GLN A 225 0.91 8.99 -3.44
N ASN A 226 1.66 9.67 -4.31
CA ASN A 226 1.38 9.69 -5.75
C ASN A 226 1.92 8.46 -6.49
N THR A 227 3.12 7.98 -6.14
CA THR A 227 3.79 6.92 -6.89
C THR A 227 3.48 5.52 -6.35
N ILE A 228 3.43 5.36 -5.03
CA ILE A 228 3.23 4.05 -4.39
C ILE A 228 1.74 3.81 -4.14
N PHE A 229 1.02 4.82 -3.65
CA PHE A 229 -0.38 4.68 -3.29
C PHE A 229 -1.36 5.17 -4.36
N GLY A 230 -0.93 6.03 -5.30
CA GLY A 230 -1.78 6.61 -6.35
C GLY A 230 -2.25 5.59 -7.40
N SER A 231 -1.47 4.52 -7.62
CA SER A 231 -1.85 3.42 -8.51
C SER A 231 -2.94 2.51 -7.93
N ASN A 232 -3.33 2.70 -6.66
CA ASN A 232 -4.34 1.88 -6.01
C ASN A 232 -5.76 2.35 -6.35
N ASN A 233 -6.21 2.04 -7.57
CA ASN A 233 -7.56 2.35 -8.05
C ASN A 233 -8.31 1.10 -8.57
N THR A 234 -9.63 1.21 -8.64
CA THR A 234 -10.52 0.15 -9.15
C THR A 234 -11.00 0.44 -10.58
N GLN A 235 -10.31 1.30 -11.34
CA GLN A 235 -10.74 1.66 -12.70
C GLN A 235 -10.78 0.46 -13.65
N TRP A 236 -9.92 -0.54 -13.41
CA TRP A 236 -9.90 -1.79 -14.17
C TRP A 236 -11.25 -2.53 -14.18
N VAL A 237 -12.10 -2.33 -13.17
CA VAL A 237 -13.43 -2.93 -13.07
C VAL A 237 -14.32 -2.47 -14.24
N TRP A 238 -14.21 -1.20 -14.63
CA TRP A 238 -15.02 -0.63 -15.71
C TRP A 238 -14.73 -1.22 -17.07
N TRP A 239 -13.54 -1.79 -17.28
CA TRP A 239 -13.21 -2.51 -18.50
C TRP A 239 -13.43 -4.02 -18.37
N LEU A 240 -12.99 -4.63 -17.26
CA LEU A 240 -13.04 -6.08 -17.09
C LEU A 240 -14.48 -6.60 -17.01
N LEU A 241 -15.37 -5.88 -16.35
CA LEU A 241 -16.74 -6.34 -16.13
C LEU A 241 -17.56 -6.39 -17.43
N PRO A 242 -17.57 -5.34 -18.29
CA PRO A 242 -18.18 -5.44 -19.61
C PRO A 242 -17.54 -6.53 -20.48
N LEU A 243 -16.20 -6.64 -20.48
CA LEU A 243 -15.50 -7.67 -21.25
C LEU A 243 -15.93 -9.09 -20.81
N ASN A 244 -16.00 -9.33 -19.50
CA ASN A 244 -16.45 -10.60 -18.93
C ASN A 244 -17.89 -10.94 -19.37
N ILE A 245 -18.79 -9.96 -19.33
CA ILE A 245 -20.18 -10.12 -19.79
C ILE A 245 -20.22 -10.46 -21.28
N VAL A 246 -19.52 -9.70 -22.12
CA VAL A 246 -19.51 -9.90 -23.58
C VAL A 246 -18.97 -11.28 -23.95
N VAL A 247 -17.81 -11.67 -23.40
CA VAL A 247 -17.21 -12.99 -23.67
C VAL A 247 -18.16 -14.11 -23.26
N THR A 248 -18.76 -13.99 -22.08
CA THR A 248 -19.68 -15.02 -21.57
C THR A 248 -20.97 -15.10 -22.40
N LEU A 249 -21.53 -13.96 -22.82
CA LEU A 249 -22.70 -13.94 -23.70
C LEU A 249 -22.41 -14.56 -25.07
N VAL A 250 -21.24 -14.29 -25.66
CA VAL A 250 -20.81 -14.91 -26.92
C VAL A 250 -20.74 -16.42 -26.78
N LEU A 251 -20.18 -16.93 -25.68
CA LEU A 251 -20.14 -18.37 -25.40
C LEU A 251 -21.56 -18.96 -25.26
N ILE A 252 -22.43 -18.29 -24.52
CA ILE A 252 -23.84 -18.71 -24.36
C ILE A 252 -24.56 -18.73 -25.71
N ILE A 253 -24.31 -17.77 -26.59
CA ILE A 253 -24.91 -17.73 -27.94
C ILE A 253 -24.33 -18.84 -28.82
N ALA A 254 -23.02 -19.08 -28.76
CA ALA A 254 -22.36 -20.12 -29.53
C ALA A 254 -22.86 -21.54 -29.18
N MET A 255 -23.34 -21.76 -27.95
CA MET A 255 -24.04 -23.00 -27.54
C MET A 255 -25.34 -23.29 -28.32
N ILE A 256 -25.83 -22.39 -29.18
CA ILE A 256 -27.04 -22.62 -30.01
C ILE A 256 -26.72 -23.37 -31.30
N LYS A 257 -25.47 -23.32 -31.79
CA LYS A 257 -25.08 -23.94 -33.06
C LYS A 257 -24.64 -25.38 -32.87
#